data_AF-A0A2C5XUZ3-F1
#
_entry.id   AF-A0A2C5XUZ3-F1
#
_cell.length_a   1.000
_cell.length_b   1.000
_cell.length_c   1.000
_cell.angle_alpha   90.00
_cell.angle_beta   90.00
_cell.angle_gamma   90.00
#
_symmetry.space_group_name_H-M   'P 1'
#
loop_
_entity.id
_entity.type
_entity.pdbx_description
1 polymer ?
#
loop_
_entity_poly.entity_id
_entity_poly.type
_entity_poly.pdbx_seq_one_letter_code
_entity_poly.pdbx_strand_id
1 'polypeptide(L)'
;MAILQLGRGWHRGSQSRRHEGHLISLFADDLRAPYSIHNFVRHGATACGKYPGQWFGPSATAQCIQALVNSHEPSLRVYSTGDGPDVYEDSLIKIAKSNGGEFCPTLILVGTRLGIDKITPVYWEAILAMLQMSQSVGIAGGRPSSSYYFIGVQSSYLFYLDPHHTRTALPYYADPSRYTDQELDSCHTNRLRRIHIQEVDPSMLIGFLIRSEADWLEWRRSVESFKGRAIIHVCDRNPTSQGSVGATIDDVETVSDEEAD
;
A
#
# COMPACT_ATOMS: atom_id res chain seq x y z
N MET A 1 5.80 7.36 5.91
CA MET A 1 6.30 8.19 7.03
C MET A 1 7.81 8.41 6.97
N ALA A 2 8.67 7.39 7.03
CA ALA A 2 10.14 7.60 7.00
C ALA A 2 10.63 8.46 5.83
N ILE A 3 10.15 8.20 4.60
CA ILE A 3 10.49 9.00 3.41
C ILE A 3 10.03 10.47 3.54
N LEU A 4 8.90 10.73 4.20
CA LEU A 4 8.37 12.09 4.38
C LEU A 4 9.13 12.87 5.44
N GLN A 5 9.40 12.23 6.58
CA GLN A 5 9.98 12.89 7.75
C GLN A 5 11.52 12.96 7.68
N LEU A 6 12.17 11.94 7.12
CA LEU A 6 13.63 11.83 7.07
C LEU A 6 14.20 12.04 5.66
N GLY A 7 13.38 11.83 4.63
CA GLY A 7 13.81 11.84 3.23
C GLY A 7 14.25 10.46 2.72
N ARG A 8 14.16 10.24 1.40
CA ARG A 8 14.57 8.97 0.76
C ARG A 8 16.08 8.69 0.85
N GLY A 9 16.90 9.74 0.91
CA GLY A 9 18.36 9.64 1.07
C GLY A 9 18.81 9.50 2.52
N TRP A 10 17.89 9.32 3.46
CA TRP A 10 18.26 9.05 4.85
C TRP A 10 18.85 7.65 5.00
N HIS A 11 19.88 7.54 5.82
CA HIS A 11 20.50 6.28 6.19
C HIS A 11 20.69 6.26 7.70
N ARG A 12 20.60 5.08 8.30
CA ARG A 12 20.79 4.95 9.74
C ARG A 12 22.15 5.49 10.17
N GLY A 13 22.16 6.28 11.24
CA GLY A 13 23.33 7.00 11.73
C GLY A 13 23.58 8.38 11.09
N SER A 14 22.81 8.79 10.07
CA SER A 14 23.00 10.10 9.41
C SER A 14 22.36 11.29 10.16
N GLN A 15 21.42 11.03 11.07
CA GLN A 15 20.69 12.05 11.84
C GLN A 15 20.53 11.62 13.30
N SER A 16 19.96 12.53 14.12
CA SER A 16 19.64 12.26 15.52
C SER A 16 18.77 11.01 15.70
N ARG A 17 19.18 10.15 16.63
CA ARG A 17 18.44 8.95 17.08
C ARG A 17 16.99 9.25 17.43
N ARG A 18 16.70 10.47 17.91
CA ARG A 18 15.36 10.85 18.36
C ARG A 18 14.31 10.73 17.25
N HIS A 19 14.66 11.06 16.00
CA HIS A 19 13.70 10.97 14.89
C HIS A 19 13.42 9.52 14.49
N GLU A 20 14.45 8.68 14.46
CA GLU A 20 14.32 7.24 14.22
C GLU A 20 13.50 6.56 15.31
N GLY A 21 13.83 6.80 16.58
CA GLY A 21 13.10 6.26 17.72
C GLY A 21 11.63 6.70 17.74
N HIS A 22 11.35 7.95 17.34
CA HIS A 22 9.97 8.43 17.24
C HIS A 22 9.17 7.66 16.19
N LEU A 23 9.72 7.47 14.98
CA LEU A 23 9.06 6.69 13.94
C LEU A 23 8.83 5.24 14.38
N ILE A 24 9.84 4.62 14.97
CA ILE A 24 9.77 3.23 15.45
C ILE A 24 8.73 3.08 16.57
N SER A 25 8.59 4.08 17.46
CA SER A 25 7.59 4.02 18.54
C SER A 25 6.16 3.94 18.04
N LEU A 26 5.87 4.42 16.83
CA LEU A 26 4.55 4.36 16.23
C LEU A 26 4.15 2.92 15.85
N PHE A 27 5.12 2.01 15.71
CA PHE A 27 4.96 0.61 15.33
C PHE A 27 5.29 -0.38 16.46
N ALA A 28 5.52 0.09 17.69
CA ALA A 28 5.82 -0.78 18.82
C ALA A 28 4.71 -1.82 19.05
N ASP A 29 5.06 -2.96 19.66
CA ASP A 29 4.14 -4.08 19.90
C ASP A 29 3.24 -3.83 21.12
N ASP A 30 2.53 -2.69 21.10
CA ASP A 30 1.69 -2.21 22.21
C ASP A 30 0.44 -1.50 21.68
N LEU A 31 -0.69 -1.60 22.39
CA LEU A 31 -1.95 -0.95 22.01
C LEU A 31 -1.86 0.59 21.94
N ARG A 32 -0.91 1.20 22.64
CA ARG A 32 -0.66 2.64 22.63
C ARG A 32 0.03 3.13 21.36
N ALA A 33 0.72 2.25 20.64
CA ALA A 33 1.35 2.58 19.37
C ALA A 33 0.31 2.54 18.23
N PRO A 34 0.10 3.62 17.48
CA PRO A 34 -1.01 3.74 16.52
C PRO A 34 -0.99 2.70 15.40
N TYR A 35 0.19 2.26 14.97
CA TYR A 35 0.37 1.29 13.88
C TYR A 35 0.82 -0.08 14.39
N SER A 36 0.64 -0.36 15.69
CA SER A 36 0.97 -1.66 16.25
C SER A 36 0.16 -2.78 15.60
N ILE A 37 0.72 -3.99 15.65
CA ILE A 37 0.02 -5.19 15.17
C ILE A 37 -1.35 -5.36 15.85
N HIS A 38 -1.47 -4.95 17.11
CA HIS A 38 -2.72 -4.98 17.88
C HIS A 38 -3.79 -4.08 17.25
N ASN A 39 -3.44 -2.81 16.96
CA ASN A 39 -4.35 -1.86 16.36
C ASN A 39 -4.69 -2.24 14.91
N PHE A 40 -3.71 -2.77 14.18
CA PHE A 40 -3.89 -3.29 12.83
C PHE A 40 -4.89 -4.44 12.78
N VAL A 41 -4.69 -5.47 13.61
CA VAL A 41 -5.57 -6.64 13.66
C VAL A 41 -6.95 -6.28 14.22
N ARG A 42 -7.03 -5.39 15.21
CA ARG A 42 -8.31 -4.90 15.76
C ARG A 42 -9.15 -4.24 14.67
N HIS A 43 -8.56 -3.34 13.88
CA HIS A 43 -9.27 -2.72 12.77
C HIS A 43 -9.68 -3.75 11.72
N GLY A 44 -8.78 -4.66 11.36
CA GLY A 44 -9.05 -5.76 10.43
C GLY A 44 -10.23 -6.64 10.84
N ALA A 45 -10.36 -6.94 12.14
CA ALA A 45 -11.47 -7.73 12.65
C ALA A 45 -12.80 -7.00 12.48
N THR A 46 -12.84 -5.69 12.77
CA THR A 46 -14.06 -4.89 12.70
C THR A 46 -14.48 -4.50 11.29
N ALA A 47 -13.52 -4.18 10.42
CA ALA A 47 -13.79 -3.61 9.09
C ALA A 47 -13.72 -4.66 7.98
N CYS A 48 -12.88 -5.68 8.13
CA CYS A 48 -12.60 -6.67 7.08
C CYS A 48 -12.99 -8.11 7.47
N GLY A 49 -13.50 -8.33 8.70
CA GLY A 49 -13.76 -9.67 9.23
C GLY A 49 -12.49 -10.54 9.37
N LYS A 50 -11.32 -9.91 9.53
CA LYS A 50 -10.02 -10.58 9.67
C LYS A 50 -9.59 -10.64 11.13
N TYR A 51 -9.66 -11.83 11.72
CA TYR A 51 -9.39 -12.08 13.13
C TYR A 51 -7.91 -12.43 13.40
N PRO A 52 -7.44 -12.33 14.66
CA PRO A 52 -6.10 -12.78 15.03
C PRO A 52 -5.78 -14.18 14.52
N GLY A 53 -4.58 -14.36 13.96
CA GLY A 53 -4.12 -15.62 13.37
C GLY A 53 -4.58 -15.86 11.92
N GLN A 54 -5.48 -15.04 11.37
CA GLN A 54 -5.87 -15.13 9.97
C GLN A 54 -4.92 -14.34 9.06
N TRP A 55 -4.85 -14.76 7.80
CA TRP A 55 -4.07 -14.08 6.78
C TRP A 55 -4.78 -12.83 6.25
N PHE A 56 -4.01 -11.73 6.18
CA PHE A 56 -4.40 -10.44 5.63
C PHE A 56 -3.84 -10.31 4.21
N GLY A 57 -4.73 -10.37 3.22
CA GLY A 57 -4.37 -10.09 1.83
C GLY A 57 -4.20 -8.60 1.54
N PRO A 58 -3.84 -8.24 0.29
CA PRO A 58 -3.65 -6.85 -0.14
C PRO A 58 -4.80 -5.91 0.25
N SER A 59 -6.05 -6.28 -0.02
CA SER A 59 -7.22 -5.40 0.18
C SER A 59 -7.46 -5.10 1.66
N ALA A 60 -7.49 -6.14 2.51
CA ALA A 60 -7.64 -5.97 3.96
C ALA A 60 -6.47 -5.16 4.55
N THR A 61 -5.25 -5.40 4.07
CA THR A 61 -4.05 -4.66 4.49
C THR A 61 -4.17 -3.18 4.12
N ALA A 62 -4.59 -2.87 2.88
CA ALA A 62 -4.74 -1.50 2.41
C ALA A 62 -5.80 -0.73 3.20
N GLN A 63 -6.95 -1.36 3.50
CA GLN A 63 -8.00 -0.76 4.33
C GLN A 63 -7.50 -0.43 5.75
N CYS A 64 -6.77 -1.37 6.38
CA CYS A 64 -6.18 -1.13 7.70
C CYS A 64 -5.17 0.02 7.67
N ILE A 65 -4.27 0.06 6.68
CA ILE A 65 -3.31 1.18 6.52
C ILE A 65 -4.07 2.49 6.35
N GLN A 66 -5.06 2.54 5.46
CA GLN A 66 -5.82 3.75 5.17
C GLN A 66 -6.51 4.30 6.42
N ALA A 67 -7.20 3.43 7.17
CA ALA A 67 -7.91 3.84 8.39
C ALA A 67 -6.95 4.31 9.48
N LEU A 68 -5.88 3.57 9.76
CA LEU A 68 -4.95 3.92 10.82
C LEU A 68 -4.17 5.19 10.51
N VAL A 69 -3.67 5.35 9.28
CA VAL A 69 -2.91 6.55 8.87
C VAL A 69 -3.80 7.78 8.86
N ASN A 70 -4.99 7.72 8.24
CA ASN A 70 -5.87 8.88 8.20
C ASN A 70 -6.33 9.33 9.60
N SER A 71 -6.33 8.43 10.59
CA SER A 71 -6.70 8.73 11.98
C SER A 71 -5.57 9.31 12.82
N HIS A 72 -4.31 9.00 12.50
CA HIS A 72 -3.16 9.31 13.38
C HIS A 72 -2.08 10.17 12.73
N GLU A 73 -2.07 10.32 11.40
CA GLU A 73 -1.06 11.09 10.67
C GLU A 73 -1.73 12.22 9.87
N PRO A 74 -1.75 13.45 10.39
CA PRO A 74 -2.35 14.58 9.70
C PRO A 74 -1.56 15.00 8.45
N SER A 75 -0.25 14.66 8.38
CA SER A 75 0.62 15.03 7.27
C SER A 75 0.61 14.05 6.08
N LEU A 76 -0.19 12.97 6.17
CA LEU A 76 -0.28 11.95 5.14
C LEU A 76 -1.73 11.52 4.93
N ARG A 77 -2.11 11.36 3.67
CA ARG A 77 -3.36 10.71 3.26
C ARG A 77 -3.08 9.37 2.62
N VAL A 78 -4.07 8.50 2.62
CA VAL A 78 -4.01 7.22 1.91
C VAL A 78 -5.17 7.12 0.93
N TYR A 79 -4.85 6.84 -0.33
CA TYR A 79 -5.79 6.49 -1.38
C TYR A 79 -5.58 5.02 -1.74
N SER A 80 -6.60 4.19 -1.52
CA SER A 80 -6.60 2.78 -1.87
C SER A 80 -7.54 2.54 -3.05
N THR A 81 -7.11 1.79 -4.05
CA THR A 81 -7.93 1.42 -5.22
C THR A 81 -8.89 0.26 -4.92
N GLY A 82 -8.78 -0.36 -3.75
CA GLY A 82 -9.54 -1.56 -3.41
C GLY A 82 -8.98 -2.80 -4.11
N ASP A 83 -9.85 -3.53 -4.81
CA ASP A 83 -9.51 -4.81 -5.46
C ASP A 83 -9.07 -4.65 -6.93
N GLY A 84 -9.17 -3.43 -7.48
CA GLY A 84 -8.84 -3.11 -8.86
C GLY A 84 -7.54 -2.32 -9.01
N PRO A 85 -6.89 -2.38 -10.18
CA PRO A 85 -5.68 -1.62 -10.45
C PRO A 85 -5.92 -0.16 -10.87
N ASP A 86 -7.18 0.28 -10.98
CA ASP A 86 -7.53 1.57 -11.55
C ASP A 86 -7.36 2.70 -10.53
N VAL A 87 -6.67 3.76 -10.93
CA VAL A 87 -6.40 4.95 -10.14
C VAL A 87 -7.18 6.11 -10.75
N TYR A 88 -8.10 6.68 -9.97
CA TYR A 88 -8.93 7.80 -10.42
C TYR A 88 -8.38 9.14 -9.92
N GLU A 89 -8.08 10.05 -10.84
CA GLU A 89 -7.49 11.36 -10.53
C GLU A 89 -8.43 12.19 -9.64
N ASP A 90 -9.71 12.30 -10.00
CA ASP A 90 -10.69 13.05 -9.21
C ASP A 90 -10.73 12.62 -7.73
N SER A 91 -10.66 11.32 -7.50
CA SER A 91 -10.74 10.68 -6.19
C SER A 91 -9.46 10.93 -5.40
N LEU A 92 -8.30 10.78 -6.05
CA LEU A 92 -7.00 11.10 -5.45
C LEU A 92 -6.93 12.58 -5.05
N ILE A 93 -7.24 13.49 -5.98
CA ILE A 93 -7.14 14.93 -5.74
C ILE A 93 -8.11 15.36 -4.64
N LYS A 94 -9.33 14.81 -4.61
CA LYS A 94 -10.29 15.05 -3.52
C LYS A 94 -9.74 14.64 -2.15
N ILE A 95 -9.04 13.51 -2.07
CA ILE A 95 -8.41 13.03 -0.83
C ILE A 95 -7.21 13.90 -0.46
N ALA A 96 -6.33 14.17 -1.42
CA ALA A 96 -5.10 14.93 -1.20
C ALA A 96 -5.39 16.38 -0.77
N LYS A 97 -6.48 16.98 -1.26
CA LYS A 97 -6.86 18.37 -0.98
C LYS A 97 -7.99 18.54 0.02
N SER A 98 -8.29 17.52 0.83
CA SER A 98 -9.42 17.54 1.77
C SER A 98 -9.37 18.69 2.79
N ASN A 99 -8.19 19.24 3.06
CA ASN A 99 -7.94 20.23 4.12
C ASN A 99 -7.55 21.60 3.53
N GLY A 100 -8.49 22.30 2.90
CA GLY A 100 -8.27 23.70 2.49
C GLY A 100 -7.56 23.87 1.15
N GLY A 101 -7.56 22.86 0.28
CA GLY A 101 -7.11 22.99 -1.12
C GLY A 101 -5.61 22.79 -1.35
N GLU A 102 -4.78 22.82 -0.30
CA GLU A 102 -3.37 22.45 -0.40
C GLU A 102 -3.20 20.93 -0.57
N PHE A 103 -2.21 20.53 -1.37
CA PHE A 103 -1.93 19.11 -1.62
C PHE A 103 -1.22 18.48 -0.41
N CYS A 104 -1.93 17.61 0.31
CA CYS A 104 -1.33 16.76 1.34
C CYS A 104 -0.65 15.55 0.70
N PRO A 105 0.60 15.20 1.10
CA PRO A 105 1.26 13.99 0.64
C PRO A 105 0.34 12.78 0.76
N THR A 106 0.22 12.01 -0.32
CA THR A 106 -0.76 10.93 -0.43
C THR A 106 -0.07 9.62 -0.83
N LEU A 107 -0.26 8.59 -0.01
CA LEU A 107 0.15 7.22 -0.31
C LEU A 107 -0.94 6.55 -1.14
N ILE A 108 -0.62 6.23 -2.38
CA ILE A 108 -1.45 5.39 -3.25
C ILE A 108 -1.13 3.93 -2.96
N LEU A 109 -2.17 3.14 -2.70
CA LEU A 109 -2.10 1.69 -2.50
C LEU A 109 -2.93 1.01 -3.59
N VAL A 110 -2.27 0.25 -4.45
CA VAL A 110 -2.91 -0.45 -5.57
C VAL A 110 -2.91 -1.95 -5.31
N GLY A 111 -4.07 -2.51 -5.02
CA GLY A 111 -4.28 -3.96 -4.94
C GLY A 111 -4.41 -4.56 -6.34
N THR A 112 -3.68 -5.64 -6.63
CA THR A 112 -3.77 -6.31 -7.94
C THR A 112 -3.52 -7.80 -7.86
N ARG A 113 -3.95 -8.52 -8.91
CA ARG A 113 -3.64 -9.93 -9.16
C ARG A 113 -3.19 -10.13 -10.61
N LEU A 114 -1.92 -10.46 -10.80
CA LEU A 114 -1.25 -10.48 -12.11
C LEU A 114 -1.16 -11.89 -12.74
N GLY A 115 -1.97 -12.82 -12.26
CA GLY A 115 -2.03 -14.20 -12.71
C GLY A 115 -2.77 -15.12 -11.74
N ILE A 116 -2.90 -16.39 -12.13
CA ILE A 116 -3.57 -17.40 -11.31
C ILE A 116 -2.59 -17.93 -10.24
N ASP A 117 -1.56 -18.66 -10.68
CA ASP A 117 -0.56 -19.27 -9.79
C ASP A 117 0.78 -18.54 -9.79
N LYS A 118 1.12 -17.92 -10.92
CA LYS A 118 2.37 -17.19 -11.17
C LYS A 118 2.05 -15.90 -11.87
N ILE A 119 2.92 -14.90 -11.71
CA ILE A 119 2.83 -13.65 -12.46
C ILE A 119 2.97 -13.96 -13.95
N THR A 120 2.01 -13.49 -14.74
CA THR A 120 2.03 -13.64 -16.20
C THR A 120 3.24 -12.88 -16.77
N PRO A 121 4.08 -13.48 -17.63
CA PRO A 121 5.33 -12.86 -18.12
C PRO A 121 5.19 -11.47 -18.72
N VAL A 122 4.05 -11.16 -19.32
CA VAL A 122 3.74 -9.83 -19.89
C VAL A 122 3.84 -8.69 -18.88
N TYR A 123 3.68 -8.98 -17.58
CA TYR A 123 3.71 -7.99 -16.50
C TYR A 123 5.10 -7.83 -15.85
N TRP A 124 6.08 -8.66 -16.18
CA TRP A 124 7.36 -8.67 -15.48
C TRP A 124 8.08 -7.33 -15.58
N GLU A 125 8.20 -6.80 -16.80
CA GLU A 125 8.85 -5.51 -17.04
C GLU A 125 8.16 -4.36 -16.30
N ALA A 126 6.82 -4.35 -16.26
CA ALA A 126 6.06 -3.33 -15.57
C ALA A 126 6.30 -3.38 -14.04
N ILE A 127 6.35 -4.57 -13.43
CA ILE A 127 6.69 -4.72 -11.99
C ILE A 127 8.10 -4.19 -11.71
N LEU A 128 9.07 -4.60 -12.54
CA LEU A 128 10.46 -4.18 -12.37
C LEU A 128 10.61 -2.67 -12.48
N ALA A 129 9.90 -2.05 -13.42
CA ALA A 129 9.95 -0.61 -13.65
C ALA A 129 9.19 0.19 -12.56
N MET A 130 8.06 -0.31 -12.04
CA MET A 130 7.35 0.32 -10.92
C MET A 130 8.20 0.40 -9.63
N LEU A 131 9.05 -0.60 -9.37
CA LEU A 131 9.99 -0.55 -8.24
C LEU A 131 11.13 0.46 -8.44
N GLN A 132 11.39 0.90 -9.67
CA GLN A 132 12.43 1.88 -10.00
C GLN A 132 11.91 3.33 -10.01
N MET A 133 10.59 3.54 -9.93
CA MET A 133 10.00 4.88 -9.84
C MET A 133 10.44 5.60 -8.56
N SER A 134 10.68 6.90 -8.65
CA SER A 134 11.06 7.74 -7.51
C SER A 134 9.98 7.78 -6.42
N GLN A 135 8.71 7.65 -6.82
CA GLN A 135 7.55 7.59 -5.94
C GLN A 135 7.35 6.21 -5.30
N SER A 136 8.00 5.16 -5.80
CA SER A 136 7.80 3.80 -5.30
C SER A 136 8.19 3.66 -3.83
N VAL A 137 7.26 3.18 -3.00
CA VAL A 137 7.58 2.82 -1.61
C VAL A 137 7.87 1.33 -1.45
N GLY A 138 7.53 0.51 -2.45
CA GLY A 138 7.74 -0.94 -2.46
C GLY A 138 6.46 -1.69 -2.83
N ILE A 139 6.56 -3.02 -2.78
CA ILE A 139 5.44 -3.93 -3.05
C ILE A 139 5.34 -4.89 -1.88
N ALA A 140 4.18 -4.97 -1.23
CA ALA A 140 3.86 -6.06 -0.31
C ALA A 140 3.16 -7.18 -1.09
N GLY A 141 3.58 -8.43 -0.89
CA GLY A 141 2.96 -9.55 -1.58
C GLY A 141 3.43 -10.88 -1.02
N GLY A 142 3.04 -11.98 -1.64
CA GLY A 142 3.41 -13.33 -1.22
C GLY A 142 2.20 -14.18 -0.86
N ARG A 143 2.49 -15.43 -0.49
CA ARG A 143 1.47 -16.44 -0.24
C ARG A 143 0.98 -16.36 1.21
N PRO A 144 -0.17 -16.98 1.53
CA PRO A 144 -0.52 -17.26 2.91
C PRO A 144 0.67 -17.87 3.66
N SER A 145 0.99 -17.30 4.84
CA SER A 145 2.14 -17.67 5.67
C SER A 145 3.54 -17.46 5.05
N SER A 146 3.65 -16.72 3.95
CA SER A 146 4.91 -16.38 3.29
C SER A 146 4.80 -15.03 2.55
N SER A 147 4.65 -13.94 3.31
CA SER A 147 4.60 -12.57 2.76
C SER A 147 5.96 -11.85 2.82
N TYR A 148 6.24 -11.04 1.81
CA TYR A 148 7.49 -10.30 1.65
C TYR A 148 7.22 -8.84 1.32
N TYR A 149 8.20 -7.98 1.62
CA TYR A 149 8.18 -6.58 1.19
C TYR A 149 9.30 -6.31 0.19
N PHE A 150 8.96 -6.20 -1.08
CA PHE A 150 9.89 -5.97 -2.18
C PHE A 150 10.28 -4.49 -2.26
N ILE A 151 11.58 -4.22 -2.29
CA ILE A 151 12.15 -2.88 -2.14
C ILE A 151 13.08 -2.47 -3.29
N GLY A 152 13.41 -3.39 -4.20
CA GLY A 152 14.34 -3.11 -5.28
C GLY A 152 14.46 -4.27 -6.26
N VAL A 153 15.20 -4.04 -7.34
CA VAL A 153 15.31 -4.97 -8.47
C VAL A 153 16.74 -5.04 -9.00
N GLN A 154 17.10 -6.19 -9.54
CA GLN A 154 18.30 -6.36 -10.37
C GLN A 154 18.03 -7.47 -11.38
N SER A 155 18.05 -7.12 -12.67
CA SER A 155 17.64 -8.03 -13.75
C SER A 155 16.24 -8.59 -13.43
N SER A 156 16.05 -9.91 -13.49
CA SER A 156 14.76 -10.57 -13.19
C SER A 156 14.58 -10.95 -11.71
N TYR A 157 15.39 -10.39 -10.81
CA TYR A 157 15.32 -10.65 -9.37
C TYR A 157 14.78 -9.44 -8.61
N LEU A 158 13.88 -9.72 -7.67
CA LEU A 158 13.39 -8.73 -6.70
C LEU A 158 14.13 -8.89 -5.38
N PHE A 159 14.56 -7.79 -4.80
CA PHE A 159 15.08 -7.73 -3.44
C PHE A 159 13.96 -7.47 -2.44
N TYR A 160 13.99 -8.17 -1.31
CA TYR A 160 12.91 -8.08 -0.32
C TYR A 160 13.37 -8.13 1.13
N LEU A 161 12.53 -7.58 2.00
CA LEU A 161 12.56 -7.76 3.44
C LEU A 161 11.63 -8.92 3.83
N ASP A 162 12.14 -9.77 4.72
CA ASP A 162 11.51 -11.01 5.14
C ASP A 162 11.10 -10.92 6.62
N PRO A 163 9.79 -10.88 6.93
CA PRO A 163 9.31 -10.77 8.30
C PRO A 163 9.31 -12.12 9.06
N HIS A 164 9.65 -13.25 8.44
CA HIS A 164 9.52 -14.59 9.05
C HIS A 164 10.69 -14.94 9.99
N HIS A 165 10.98 -14.03 10.92
CA HIS A 165 11.91 -14.26 12.00
C HIS A 165 11.35 -13.65 13.28
N THR A 166 10.94 -14.52 14.21
CA THR A 166 10.40 -14.09 15.49
C THR A 166 11.49 -13.40 16.32
N ARG A 167 11.17 -12.22 16.83
CA ARG A 167 12.02 -11.42 17.72
C ARG A 167 11.26 -11.13 19.02
N THR A 168 11.98 -10.66 20.03
CA THR A 168 11.36 -10.11 21.23
C THR A 168 10.48 -8.92 20.85
N ALA A 169 9.32 -8.78 21.50
CA ALA A 169 8.42 -7.67 21.30
C ALA A 169 9.12 -6.33 21.56
N LEU A 170 8.93 -5.38 20.65
CA LEU A 170 9.47 -4.03 20.77
C LEU A 170 8.62 -3.24 21.79
N PRO A 171 9.18 -2.83 22.94
CA PRO A 171 8.41 -2.14 23.97
C PRO A 171 8.02 -0.73 23.52
N TYR A 172 6.87 -0.27 23.99
CA TYR A 172 6.47 1.13 23.78
C TYR A 172 7.08 2.05 24.84
N TYR A 173 7.78 3.07 24.38
CA TYR A 173 8.20 4.21 25.20
C TYR A 173 7.49 5.50 24.78
N ALA A 174 6.88 6.18 25.74
CA ALA A 174 6.30 7.50 25.52
C ALA A 174 7.37 8.56 25.17
N ASP A 175 8.58 8.40 25.74
CA ASP A 175 9.76 9.14 25.32
C ASP A 175 10.62 8.28 24.38
N PRO A 176 10.69 8.61 23.07
CA PRO A 176 11.47 7.84 22.10
C PRO A 176 12.98 7.87 22.35
N SER A 177 13.49 8.76 23.20
CA SER A 177 14.92 8.78 23.55
C SER A 177 15.35 7.57 24.38
N ARG A 178 14.39 6.85 24.97
CA ARG A 178 14.62 5.68 25.82
C ARG A 178 15.00 4.42 25.04
N TYR A 179 14.81 4.39 23.73
CA TYR A 179 15.21 3.23 22.93
C TYR A 179 16.73 3.03 22.96
N THR A 180 17.10 1.81 23.32
CA THR A 180 18.48 1.32 23.24
C THR A 180 18.86 1.00 21.80
N ASP A 181 20.17 0.92 21.54
CA ASP A 181 20.72 0.54 20.23
C ASP A 181 20.20 -0.83 19.79
N GLN A 182 20.15 -1.77 20.73
CA GLN A 182 19.68 -3.14 20.50
C GLN A 182 18.20 -3.18 20.09
N GLU A 183 17.34 -2.39 20.74
CA GLU A 183 15.93 -2.29 20.37
C GLU A 183 15.77 -1.68 18.97
N LEU A 184 16.50 -0.61 18.66
CA LEU A 184 16.47 -0.01 17.32
C LEU A 184 17.04 -0.97 16.27
N ASP A 185 18.16 -1.64 16.55
CA ASP A 185 18.80 -2.66 15.69
C ASP A 185 17.81 -3.76 15.31
N SER A 186 16.90 -4.11 16.22
CA SER A 186 15.86 -5.12 15.97
C SER A 186 14.84 -4.71 14.92
N CYS A 187 14.78 -3.44 14.52
CA CYS A 187 13.94 -2.94 13.42
C CYS A 187 14.70 -2.82 12.09
N HIS A 188 15.99 -3.14 12.08
CA HIS A 188 16.84 -3.10 10.88
C HIS A 188 17.34 -4.49 10.49
N THR A 189 17.84 -4.59 9.26
CA THR A 189 18.48 -5.81 8.76
C THR A 189 19.64 -5.46 7.85
N ASN A 190 20.74 -6.20 7.99
CA ASN A 190 21.85 -6.22 7.04
C ASN A 190 21.74 -7.39 6.04
N ARG A 191 20.69 -8.22 6.17
CA ARG A 191 20.43 -9.36 5.28
C ARG A 191 19.55 -8.91 4.14
N LEU A 192 20.16 -8.75 2.98
CA LEU A 192 19.45 -8.54 1.72
C LEU A 192 19.14 -9.89 1.08
N ARG A 193 17.85 -10.20 0.86
CA ARG A 193 17.41 -11.42 0.18
C ARG A 193 16.92 -11.06 -1.22
N ARG A 194 16.98 -12.03 -2.14
CA ARG A 194 16.44 -11.90 -3.50
C ARG A 194 15.67 -13.15 -3.90
N ILE A 195 14.69 -12.97 -4.78
CA ILE A 195 13.86 -14.03 -5.35
C ILE A 195 13.64 -13.74 -6.84
N HIS A 196 13.57 -14.79 -7.67
CA HIS A 196 13.27 -14.60 -9.07
C HIS A 196 11.81 -14.18 -9.25
N ILE A 197 11.51 -13.26 -10.18
CA ILE A 197 10.15 -12.73 -10.38
C ILE A 197 9.10 -13.81 -10.65
N GLN A 198 9.49 -14.92 -11.29
CA GLN A 198 8.61 -16.06 -11.57
C GLN A 198 8.13 -16.80 -10.32
N GLU A 199 8.86 -16.71 -9.21
CA GLU A 199 8.52 -17.37 -7.94
C GLU A 199 7.64 -16.50 -7.03
N VAL A 200 7.41 -15.24 -7.42
CA VAL A 200 6.62 -14.30 -6.65
C VAL A 200 5.13 -14.56 -6.87
N ASP A 201 4.35 -14.44 -5.79
CA ASP A 201 2.90 -14.59 -5.83
C ASP A 201 2.26 -13.48 -6.69
N PRO A 202 1.26 -13.79 -7.53
CA PRO A 202 0.63 -12.78 -8.37
C PRO A 202 -0.25 -11.78 -7.60
N SER A 203 -0.60 -12.04 -6.34
CA SER A 203 -1.37 -11.11 -5.50
C SER A 203 -0.45 -10.12 -4.78
N MET A 204 -0.64 -8.84 -5.05
CA MET A 204 0.26 -7.77 -4.63
C MET A 204 -0.49 -6.53 -4.17
N LEU A 205 0.14 -5.78 -3.26
CA LEU A 205 -0.19 -4.42 -2.88
C LEU A 205 1.00 -3.51 -3.23
N ILE A 206 0.82 -2.66 -4.23
CA ILE A 206 1.87 -1.77 -4.75
C ILE A 206 1.68 -0.39 -4.17
N GLY A 207 2.74 0.20 -3.61
CA GLY A 207 2.68 1.50 -2.95
C GLY A 207 3.44 2.60 -3.70
N PHE A 208 2.82 3.77 -3.83
CA PHE A 208 3.46 4.99 -4.34
C PHE A 208 3.19 6.18 -3.43
N LEU A 209 4.21 6.94 -3.09
CA LEU A 209 4.09 8.16 -2.31
C LEU A 209 4.15 9.37 -3.23
N ILE A 210 3.03 10.08 -3.33
CA ILE A 210 2.90 11.31 -4.11
C ILE A 210 3.00 12.50 -3.16
N ARG A 211 4.03 13.33 -3.33
CA ARG A 211 4.29 14.46 -2.40
C ARG A 211 3.67 15.79 -2.85
N SER A 212 3.34 15.92 -4.13
CA SER A 212 2.77 17.14 -4.71
C SER A 212 2.04 16.84 -6.02
N GLU A 213 1.33 17.82 -6.57
CA GLU A 213 0.73 17.73 -7.90
C GLU A 213 1.75 17.49 -9.02
N ALA A 214 2.94 18.08 -8.91
CA ALA A 214 4.00 17.82 -9.88
C ALA A 214 4.49 16.37 -9.81
N ASP A 215 4.60 15.82 -8.60
CA ASP A 215 4.96 14.41 -8.35
C ASP A 215 3.88 13.46 -8.90
N TRP A 216 2.59 13.83 -8.79
CA TRP A 216 1.47 13.12 -9.41
C TRP A 216 1.60 13.07 -10.93
N LEU A 217 1.84 14.21 -11.57
CA LEU A 217 1.97 14.30 -13.03
C LEU A 217 3.19 13.52 -13.54
N GLU A 218 4.29 13.47 -12.77
CA GLU A 218 5.45 12.62 -13.09
C GLU A 218 5.13 11.13 -12.96
N TRP A 219 4.47 10.73 -11.87
CA TRP A 219 4.05 9.36 -11.67
C TRP A 219 3.07 8.89 -12.77
N ARG A 220 2.05 9.70 -13.09
CA ARG A 220 1.06 9.41 -14.15
C ARG A 220 1.75 9.17 -15.48
N ARG A 221 2.63 10.09 -15.91
CA ARG A 221 3.42 9.94 -17.14
C ARG A 221 4.25 8.66 -17.13
N SER A 222 4.87 8.34 -16.00
CA SER A 222 5.71 7.14 -15.86
C SER A 222 4.88 5.86 -16.01
N VAL A 223 3.69 5.81 -15.40
CA VAL A 223 2.75 4.68 -15.52
C VAL A 223 2.23 4.52 -16.94
N GLU A 224 1.85 5.61 -17.59
CA GLU A 224 1.32 5.61 -18.96
C GLU A 224 2.41 5.30 -20.01
N SER A 225 3.69 5.55 -19.69
CA SER A 225 4.82 5.33 -20.60
C SER A 225 5.29 3.86 -20.70
N PHE A 226 4.73 2.95 -19.89
CA PHE A 226 5.19 1.57 -19.85
C PHE A 226 5.01 0.87 -21.21
N LYS A 227 6.12 0.33 -21.73
CA LYS A 227 6.11 -0.52 -22.92
C LYS A 227 5.58 -1.90 -22.51
N GLY A 228 4.34 -2.23 -22.89
CA GLY A 228 3.74 -3.55 -22.65
C GLY A 228 2.32 -3.45 -22.11
N ARG A 229 1.87 -4.51 -21.44
CA ARG A 229 0.53 -4.52 -20.81
C ARG A 229 0.61 -3.75 -19.49
N ALA A 230 -0.11 -2.64 -19.43
CA ALA A 230 -0.20 -1.83 -18.21
C ALA A 230 -0.76 -2.67 -17.05
N ILE A 231 -0.17 -2.50 -15.87
CA ILE A 231 -0.68 -3.07 -14.61
C ILE A 231 -1.69 -2.11 -13.99
N ILE A 232 -1.42 -0.80 -14.05
CA ILE A 232 -2.20 0.27 -13.45
C ILE A 232 -2.78 1.11 -14.57
N HIS A 233 -4.07 1.43 -14.48
CA HIS A 233 -4.74 2.34 -15.40
C HIS A 233 -5.09 3.62 -14.67
N VAL A 234 -4.72 4.77 -15.24
CA VAL A 234 -5.07 6.07 -14.69
C VAL A 234 -6.26 6.61 -15.47
N CYS A 235 -7.32 6.99 -14.76
CA CYS A 235 -8.54 7.54 -15.34
C CYS A 235 -8.84 8.88 -14.68
N ASP A 236 -9.36 9.83 -15.45
CA ASP A 236 -9.60 11.18 -14.92
C ASP A 236 -10.75 11.19 -13.90
N ARG A 237 -11.75 10.32 -14.06
CA ARG A 237 -12.96 10.28 -13.22
C ARG A 237 -13.34 8.88 -12.78
N ASN A 238 -13.81 8.77 -11.54
CA ASN A 238 -14.41 7.54 -11.03
C ASN A 238 -15.85 7.38 -11.55
N PRO A 239 -16.23 6.25 -12.18
CA PRO A 239 -17.58 6.06 -12.71
C PRO A 239 -18.67 6.13 -11.63
N THR A 240 -18.36 5.76 -10.38
CA THR A 240 -19.34 5.82 -9.28
C THR A 240 -19.60 7.24 -8.78
N SER A 241 -18.75 8.22 -9.11
CA SER A 241 -18.99 9.63 -8.75
C SER A 241 -20.13 10.27 -9.56
N GLN A 242 -20.58 9.62 -10.65
CA GLN A 242 -21.72 10.05 -11.47
C GLN A 242 -23.07 9.49 -10.99
N GLY A 243 -23.11 8.54 -10.05
CA GLY A 243 -24.31 7.76 -9.71
C GLY A 243 -25.26 8.35 -8.66
N SER A 244 -25.03 9.54 -8.12
CA SER A 244 -25.93 10.14 -7.11
C SER A 244 -26.96 11.13 -7.67
N VAL A 245 -27.21 11.13 -8.98
CA VAL A 245 -28.32 11.86 -9.60
C VAL A 245 -29.17 10.86 -10.37
N GLY A 246 -30.34 10.56 -9.78
CA GLY A 246 -31.44 9.71 -10.25
C GLY A 246 -31.30 9.04 -11.62
N ALA A 247 -31.00 7.74 -11.60
CA ALA A 247 -31.42 6.83 -12.67
C ALA A 247 -32.51 5.93 -12.08
N THR A 248 -33.77 6.31 -12.30
CA THR A 248 -34.94 5.44 -12.14
C THR A 248 -34.72 4.20 -13.00
N ILE A 249 -34.80 3.04 -12.36
CA ILE A 249 -34.80 1.73 -13.01
C ILE A 249 -36.06 1.68 -13.87
N ASP A 250 -35.88 1.64 -15.19
CA ASP A 250 -36.94 1.48 -16.17
C ASP A 250 -37.47 0.04 -16.12
N ASP A 251 -38.79 -0.10 -16.07
CA ASP A 251 -39.51 -1.34 -15.89
C ASP A 251 -39.26 -2.29 -17.08
N VAL A 252 -38.76 -3.50 -16.80
CA VAL A 252 -38.71 -4.59 -17.79
C VAL A 252 -40.03 -5.34 -17.71
N GLU A 253 -40.96 -5.03 -18.61
CA GLU A 253 -42.16 -5.83 -18.83
C GLU A 253 -41.78 -7.24 -19.29
N THR A 254 -42.32 -8.23 -18.58
CA THR A 254 -42.20 -9.65 -18.95
C THR A 254 -43.30 -9.98 -19.95
N VAL A 255 -42.92 -10.14 -21.21
CA VAL A 255 -43.78 -10.80 -22.20
C VAL A 255 -43.60 -12.30 -22.00
N SER A 256 -44.64 -12.97 -21.53
CA SER A 256 -44.73 -14.43 -21.52
C SER A 256 -45.81 -14.86 -22.50
N ASP A 257 -45.42 -15.75 -23.40
CA ASP A 257 -46.14 -16.23 -24.57
C ASP A 257 -47.45 -16.95 -24.22
N GLU A 258 -48.51 -16.66 -24.96
CA GLU A 258 -49.74 -17.45 -24.98
C GLU A 258 -49.48 -18.78 -25.72
N GLU A 259 -49.50 -19.91 -25.00
CA GLU A 259 -49.67 -21.22 -25.61
C GLU A 259 -51.12 -21.39 -26.05
N ALA A 260 -51.30 -21.60 -27.34
CA ALA A 260 -52.57 -21.99 -27.95
C ALA A 260 -52.84 -23.49 -27.73
N ASP A 261 -54.04 -23.78 -27.23
CA ASP A 261 -54.75 -25.06 -27.43
C ASP A 261 -56.21 -24.75 -27.80
#